data_AF-A0A7C7CI42-F1
#
_entry.id   AF-A0A7C7CI42-F1
#
_cell.length_a   1.000
_cell.length_b   1.000
_cell.length_c   1.000
_cell.angle_alpha   90.00
_cell.angle_beta   90.00
_cell.angle_gamma   90.00
#
_symmetry.space_group_name_H-M   'P 1'
#
loop_
_entity.id
_entity.type
_entity.pdbx_description
1 polymer ?
#
loop_
_entity_poly.entity_id
_entity_poly.type
_entity_poly.pdbx_seq_one_letter_code
_entity_poly.pdbx_strand_id
1 'polypeptide(L)'
;MRQQGHRHGRDYYLSDLPLDEALERFSAQLDQSGIALTTAFETIPLIEARGRVTAAPVWAVASSPHYDAAAMDGIAVRAKETIGATESSPLRLSSPDQVRWVDTGDPMPDGFDSVIMVEHVHELDDATIEIRAPVPPYHHVRPIGEDIVATELILPKNHVLRPVDLGACAAAGLTDVSVSRKPVVTIIPTGTELVPIGATLKPGDIVEFNSLIIGGLVDEWGGSSQTSPPVADDYEAIKTAVSNAAVESDIVLVNAGSSAGSEDYTAEIVADLGELAVHGVAIRPGHPVVLGVVNGKPTLGIPGYPVS
;
A
#
# COMPACT_ATOMS: atom_id res chain seq x y z
N MET A 1 -36.57 32.88 -53.05
CA MET A 1 -36.88 31.45 -52.88
C MET A 1 -35.62 30.74 -52.41
N ARG A 2 -35.72 30.08 -51.24
CA ARG A 2 -34.78 29.15 -50.59
C ARG A 2 -33.49 29.74 -49.98
N GLN A 3 -33.63 30.11 -48.70
CA GLN A 3 -32.63 29.90 -47.65
C GLN A 3 -32.40 28.39 -47.37
N GLN A 4 -31.39 28.12 -46.53
CA GLN A 4 -31.05 26.89 -45.78
C GLN A 4 -29.85 26.12 -46.35
N GLY A 5 -28.83 25.75 -45.57
CA GLY A 5 -28.61 25.91 -44.13
C GLY A 5 -27.23 25.40 -43.74
N HIS A 6 -26.57 26.08 -42.80
CA HIS A 6 -25.36 25.59 -42.14
C HIS A 6 -25.69 24.34 -41.32
N ARG A 7 -25.14 23.19 -41.72
CA ARG A 7 -25.03 22.02 -40.83
C ARG A 7 -23.85 22.27 -39.88
N HIS A 8 -24.14 22.55 -38.62
CA HIS A 8 -23.17 22.28 -37.54
C HIS A 8 -23.02 20.75 -37.46
N GLY A 9 -21.86 20.24 -37.89
CA GLY A 9 -21.48 18.85 -37.62
C GLY A 9 -21.16 18.72 -36.14
N ARG A 10 -21.78 17.76 -35.44
CA ARG A 10 -21.36 17.38 -34.09
C ARG A 10 -20.20 16.40 -34.25
N ASP A 11 -19.04 16.74 -33.72
CA ASP A 11 -17.95 15.79 -33.57
C ASP A 11 -18.28 14.93 -32.35
N TYR A 12 -18.76 13.71 -32.60
CA TYR A 12 -19.16 12.78 -31.54
C TYR A 12 -17.95 12.30 -30.72
N TYR A 13 -16.74 12.36 -31.28
CA TYR A 13 -15.48 11.97 -30.63
C TYR A 13 -14.34 12.81 -31.18
N LEU A 14 -13.41 13.25 -30.33
CA LEU A 14 -12.22 14.00 -30.76
C LEU A 14 -11.17 13.08 -31.40
N SER A 15 -11.11 11.81 -30.99
CA SER A 15 -10.15 10.84 -31.53
C SER A 15 -10.48 9.41 -31.10
N ASP A 16 -10.55 8.45 -32.02
CA ASP A 16 -10.63 7.01 -31.72
C ASP A 16 -9.20 6.45 -31.53
N LEU A 17 -8.62 6.72 -30.35
CA LEU A 17 -7.20 6.41 -30.08
C LEU A 17 -7.02 4.98 -29.57
N PRO A 18 -5.99 4.24 -30.00
CA PRO A 18 -5.56 3.04 -29.30
C PRO A 18 -5.32 3.32 -27.82
N LEU A 19 -5.64 2.36 -26.95
CA LEU A 19 -5.53 2.51 -25.49
C LEU A 19 -4.15 3.00 -25.05
N ASP A 20 -3.08 2.39 -25.57
CA ASP A 20 -1.72 2.76 -25.20
C ASP A 20 -1.40 4.21 -25.56
N GLU A 21 -1.85 4.68 -26.72
CA GLU A 21 -1.66 6.08 -27.15
C GLU A 21 -2.49 7.04 -26.30
N ALA A 22 -3.71 6.67 -25.91
CA ALA A 22 -4.54 7.45 -25.01
C ALA A 22 -3.87 7.60 -23.62
N LEU A 23 -3.30 6.52 -23.08
CA LEU A 23 -2.56 6.54 -21.82
C LEU A 23 -1.30 7.39 -21.93
N GLU A 24 -0.51 7.24 -22.99
CA GLU A 24 0.69 8.06 -23.24
C GLU A 24 0.36 9.56 -23.31
N ARG A 25 -0.70 9.93 -24.05
CA ARG A 25 -1.15 11.32 -24.13
C ARG A 25 -1.58 11.86 -22.77
N PHE A 26 -2.34 11.07 -22.01
CA PHE A 26 -2.78 11.48 -20.68
C PHE A 26 -1.59 11.65 -19.72
N SER A 27 -0.66 10.70 -19.69
CA SER A 27 0.59 10.80 -18.91
C SER A 27 1.41 12.03 -19.29
N ALA A 28 1.60 12.28 -20.59
CA ALA A 28 2.33 13.45 -21.06
C ALA A 28 1.66 14.77 -20.67
N GLN A 29 0.33 14.81 -20.62
CA GLN A 29 -0.40 15.99 -20.15
C GLN A 29 -0.26 16.18 -18.64
N LEU A 30 -0.33 15.10 -17.85
CA LEU A 30 -0.10 15.16 -16.40
C LEU A 30 1.30 15.70 -16.07
N ASP A 31 2.32 15.26 -16.82
CA ASP A 31 3.69 15.75 -16.68
C ASP A 31 3.81 17.25 -17.03
N GLN A 32 3.18 17.67 -18.13
CA GLN A 32 3.17 19.09 -18.57
C GLN A 32 2.42 20.00 -17.60
N SER A 33 1.38 19.48 -16.96
CA SER A 33 0.59 20.18 -15.95
C SER A 33 1.41 20.49 -14.69
N GLY A 34 2.61 19.90 -14.53
CA GLY A 34 3.45 20.04 -13.34
C GLY A 34 2.83 19.41 -12.09
N ILE A 35 1.86 18.51 -12.27
CA ILE A 35 1.15 17.86 -11.18
C ILE A 35 2.09 16.84 -10.55
N ALA A 36 2.38 17.00 -9.26
CA ALA A 36 3.02 15.94 -8.50
C ALA A 36 2.01 14.80 -8.32
N LEU A 37 2.19 13.67 -9.01
CA LEU A 37 1.43 12.43 -8.82
C LEU A 37 1.81 11.71 -7.51
N THR A 38 2.10 12.49 -6.48
CA THR A 38 2.46 12.05 -5.15
C THR A 38 1.62 12.82 -4.15
N THR A 39 1.08 12.13 -3.17
CA THR A 39 0.37 12.76 -2.07
C THR A 39 1.33 13.26 -1.00
N ALA A 40 0.84 14.15 -0.13
CA ALA A 40 1.53 14.48 1.11
C ALA A 40 1.80 13.21 1.93
N PHE A 41 2.84 13.22 2.75
CA PHE A 41 3.12 12.12 3.66
C PHE A 41 2.47 12.36 5.03
N GLU A 42 2.20 11.27 5.73
CA GLU A 42 1.75 11.24 7.11
C GLU A 42 2.51 10.15 7.86
N THR A 43 2.69 10.33 9.16
CA THR A 43 3.26 9.30 10.04
C THR A 43 2.11 8.65 10.80
N ILE A 44 2.03 7.33 10.69
CA ILE A 44 0.96 6.55 11.32
C ILE A 44 1.54 5.41 12.15
N PRO A 45 0.79 4.89 13.13
CA PRO A 45 1.16 3.69 13.87
C PRO A 45 1.41 2.50 12.93
N LEU A 46 2.45 1.72 13.20
CA LEU A 46 2.84 0.58 12.38
C LEU A 46 1.70 -0.45 12.24
N ILE A 47 0.88 -0.60 13.28
CA ILE A 47 -0.28 -1.51 13.31
C ILE A 47 -1.38 -1.10 12.32
N GLU A 48 -1.44 0.17 11.90
CA GLU A 48 -2.40 0.70 10.94
C GLU A 48 -1.82 0.79 9.51
N ALA A 49 -0.52 0.48 9.35
CA ALA A 49 0.21 0.76 8.13
C ALA A 49 0.10 -0.32 7.04
N ARG A 50 -0.62 -1.42 7.29
CA ARG A 50 -0.80 -2.50 6.31
C ARG A 50 -1.43 -1.97 5.02
N GLY A 51 -0.81 -2.25 3.88
CA GLY A 51 -1.26 -1.81 2.55
C GLY A 51 -0.97 -0.34 2.24
N ARG A 52 -0.36 0.42 3.16
CA ARG A 52 0.10 1.79 2.90
C ARG A 52 1.43 1.77 2.15
N VAL A 53 1.77 2.88 1.51
CA VAL A 53 3.00 3.04 0.71
C VAL A 53 4.00 3.88 1.49
N THR A 54 5.25 3.41 1.62
CA THR A 54 6.30 4.16 2.34
C THR A 54 6.61 5.50 1.64
N ALA A 55 6.56 6.60 2.38
CA ALA A 55 6.87 7.93 1.85
C ALA A 55 8.38 8.23 1.81
N ALA A 56 9.15 7.49 2.59
CA ALA A 56 10.61 7.60 2.71
C ALA A 56 11.22 6.21 2.97
N PRO A 57 12.53 6.03 2.77
CA PRO A 57 13.21 4.81 3.19
C PRO A 57 13.07 4.59 4.70
N VAL A 58 12.85 3.34 5.11
CA VAL A 58 12.68 2.92 6.50
C VAL A 58 13.98 2.32 7.01
N TRP A 59 14.50 2.86 8.09
CA TRP A 59 15.79 2.48 8.67
C TRP A 59 15.61 1.87 10.06
N ALA A 60 16.41 0.86 10.38
CA ALA A 60 16.40 0.24 11.69
C ALA A 60 16.87 1.20 12.78
N VAL A 61 16.18 1.23 13.91
CA VAL A 61 16.59 1.98 15.10
C VAL A 61 17.21 1.09 16.16
N ALA A 62 16.91 -0.21 16.13
CA ALA A 62 17.45 -1.23 17.00
C ALA A 62 17.90 -2.45 16.18
N SER A 63 18.89 -3.17 16.72
CA SER A 63 19.28 -4.47 16.21
C SER A 63 18.30 -5.55 16.67
N SER A 64 18.12 -6.59 15.86
CA SER A 64 17.39 -7.81 16.22
C SER A 64 18.29 -9.03 16.04
N PRO A 65 18.54 -9.84 17.09
CA PRO A 65 18.30 -9.51 18.50
C PRO A 65 19.12 -8.28 18.94
N HIS A 66 18.75 -7.65 20.04
CA HIS A 66 19.46 -6.46 20.59
C HIS A 66 20.50 -6.83 21.67
N TYR A 67 20.74 -8.13 21.86
CA TYR A 67 21.75 -8.74 22.72
C TYR A 67 22.15 -10.09 22.11
N ASP A 68 23.26 -10.66 22.57
CA ASP A 68 23.62 -12.04 22.25
C ASP A 68 22.64 -12.97 22.97
N ALA A 69 21.86 -13.75 22.22
CA ALA A 69 20.78 -14.58 22.75
C ALA A 69 21.09 -16.07 22.65
N ALA A 70 20.59 -16.88 23.57
CA ALA A 70 20.62 -18.32 23.44
C ALA A 70 19.78 -18.77 22.23
N ALA A 71 20.36 -19.58 21.34
CA ALA A 71 19.66 -20.10 20.16
C ALA A 71 18.84 -21.36 20.47
N MET A 72 19.14 -22.03 21.59
CA MET A 72 18.57 -23.31 22.00
C MET A 72 18.38 -23.33 23.52
N ASP A 73 17.45 -24.15 24.00
CA ASP A 73 17.29 -24.44 25.42
C ASP A 73 18.46 -25.30 25.92
N GLY A 74 19.01 -24.99 27.09
CA GLY A 74 20.10 -25.78 27.68
C GLY A 74 20.95 -25.00 28.66
N ILE A 75 22.28 -25.17 28.56
CA ILE A 75 23.23 -24.54 29.45
C ILE A 75 24.18 -23.59 28.72
N ALA A 76 24.27 -22.35 29.19
CA ALA A 76 25.34 -21.46 28.86
C ALA A 76 26.63 -21.91 29.55
N VAL A 77 27.71 -21.98 28.76
CA VAL A 77 29.08 -22.32 29.20
C VAL A 77 30.09 -21.34 28.62
N ARG A 78 31.31 -21.34 29.17
CA ARG A 78 32.49 -20.78 28.50
C ARG A 78 33.12 -21.86 27.63
N ALA A 79 33.18 -21.68 26.32
CA ALA A 79 33.71 -22.66 25.37
C ALA A 79 35.08 -23.21 25.81
N LYS A 80 35.97 -22.34 26.29
CA LYS A 80 37.30 -22.72 26.78
C LYS A 80 37.29 -23.75 27.93
N GLU A 81 36.25 -23.77 28.74
CA GLU A 81 36.10 -24.69 29.88
C GLU A 81 35.51 -26.04 29.47
N THR A 82 35.05 -26.16 28.22
CA THR A 82 34.58 -27.42 27.64
C THR A 82 35.71 -28.21 26.96
N ILE A 83 36.87 -27.58 26.74
CA ILE A 83 38.01 -28.19 26.05
C ILE A 83 38.47 -29.45 26.78
N GLY A 84 38.54 -30.56 26.04
CA GLY A 84 38.95 -31.86 26.56
C GLY A 84 37.82 -32.77 27.01
N ALA A 85 36.57 -32.30 27.04
CA ALA A 85 35.41 -33.16 27.20
C ALA A 85 35.34 -34.18 26.06
N THR A 86 35.19 -35.46 26.39
CA THR A 86 34.93 -36.54 25.42
C THR A 86 33.97 -37.55 26.05
N GLU A 87 33.33 -38.42 25.27
CA GLU A 87 32.45 -39.47 25.82
C GLU A 87 33.17 -40.37 26.83
N SER A 88 34.44 -40.71 26.58
CA SER A 88 35.26 -41.55 27.45
C SER A 88 35.89 -40.78 28.62
N SER A 89 35.94 -39.46 28.55
CA SER A 89 36.52 -38.58 29.57
C SER A 89 35.69 -37.31 29.66
N PRO A 90 34.48 -37.37 30.23
CA PRO A 90 33.59 -36.23 30.29
C PRO A 90 34.07 -35.19 31.30
N LEU A 91 33.62 -33.95 31.13
CA LEU A 91 33.85 -32.89 32.11
C LEU A 91 32.61 -32.69 32.98
N ARG A 92 32.84 -32.38 34.25
CA ARG A 92 31.78 -32.09 35.23
C ARG A 92 31.84 -30.63 35.61
N LEU A 93 30.71 -29.95 35.48
CA LEU A 93 30.53 -28.54 35.81
C LEU A 93 29.52 -28.47 36.95
N SER A 94 29.86 -27.78 38.04
CA SER A 94 29.01 -27.78 39.24
C SER A 94 28.87 -26.45 39.97
N SER A 95 29.49 -25.39 39.43
CA SER A 95 29.33 -24.04 39.96
C SER A 95 28.46 -23.20 39.03
N PRO A 96 27.61 -22.31 39.57
CA PRO A 96 26.95 -21.25 38.80
C PRO A 96 27.92 -20.35 38.03
N ASP A 97 29.20 -20.33 38.42
CA ASP A 97 30.23 -19.62 37.67
C ASP A 97 30.62 -20.37 36.40
N GLN A 98 30.42 -21.69 36.31
CA GLN A 98 30.78 -22.53 35.16
C GLN A 98 29.61 -22.82 34.24
N VAL A 99 28.39 -22.86 34.79
CA VAL A 99 27.19 -23.26 34.05
C VAL A 99 25.98 -22.45 34.49
N ARG A 100 25.17 -22.03 33.52
CA ARG A 100 23.88 -21.33 33.74
C ARG A 100 22.83 -21.91 32.82
N TRP A 101 21.67 -22.26 33.35
CA TRP A 101 20.54 -22.64 32.50
C TRP A 101 20.02 -21.43 31.75
N VAL A 102 19.70 -21.62 30.48
CA VAL A 102 19.14 -20.63 29.57
C VAL A 102 18.08 -21.28 28.69
N ASP A 103 16.99 -20.57 28.45
CA ASP A 103 15.98 -20.93 27.46
C ASP A 103 16.25 -20.17 26.15
N THR A 104 15.67 -20.66 25.06
CA THR A 104 15.78 -20.05 23.73
C THR A 104 15.29 -18.61 23.76
N GLY A 105 16.16 -17.69 23.34
CA GLY A 105 15.89 -16.25 23.36
C GLY A 105 16.34 -15.54 24.64
N ASP A 106 16.77 -16.26 25.68
CA ASP A 106 17.34 -15.62 26.87
C ASP A 106 18.64 -14.86 26.53
N PRO A 107 18.92 -13.73 27.19
CA PRO A 107 20.22 -13.08 27.11
C PRO A 107 21.34 -14.01 27.58
N MET A 108 22.44 -14.04 26.84
CA MET A 108 23.63 -14.76 27.28
C MET A 108 24.14 -14.19 28.61
N PRO A 109 24.38 -15.03 29.65
CA PRO A 109 24.90 -14.55 30.93
C PRO A 109 26.30 -13.96 30.79
N ASP A 110 26.62 -12.96 31.61
CA ASP A 110 27.91 -12.27 31.57
C ASP A 110 29.11 -13.24 31.65
N GLY A 111 29.98 -13.15 30.66
CA GLY A 111 31.19 -13.98 30.58
C GLY A 111 30.97 -15.39 30.08
N PHE A 112 29.76 -15.77 29.66
CA PHE A 112 29.45 -17.00 28.93
C PHE A 112 29.38 -16.71 27.44
N ASP A 113 29.79 -17.66 26.60
CA ASP A 113 29.97 -17.41 25.15
C ASP A 113 29.37 -18.50 24.26
N SER A 114 28.78 -19.56 24.84
CA SER A 114 28.26 -20.72 24.10
C SER A 114 27.13 -21.41 24.85
N VAL A 115 26.23 -22.07 24.12
CA VAL A 115 25.12 -22.86 24.67
C VAL A 115 25.25 -24.33 24.24
N ILE A 116 25.19 -25.24 25.20
CA ILE A 116 25.04 -26.69 24.95
C ILE A 116 23.56 -27.02 25.11
N MET A 117 22.97 -27.64 24.09
CA MET A 117 21.55 -28.01 24.11
C MET A 117 21.24 -28.96 25.26
N VAL A 118 20.04 -28.84 25.84
CA VAL A 118 19.59 -29.69 26.95
C VAL A 118 19.66 -31.19 26.64
N GLU A 119 19.45 -31.59 25.38
CA GLU A 119 19.56 -32.99 24.94
C GLU A 119 20.99 -33.55 25.03
N HIS A 120 21.99 -32.69 25.14
CA HIS A 120 23.41 -33.04 25.28
C HIS A 120 23.93 -32.81 26.71
N VAL A 121 23.06 -32.41 27.62
CA VAL A 121 23.35 -32.19 29.04
C VAL A 121 22.98 -33.43 29.84
N HIS A 122 23.91 -33.95 30.62
CA HIS A 122 23.67 -35.09 31.50
C HIS A 122 23.74 -34.64 32.97
N GLU A 123 22.58 -34.46 33.59
CA GLU A 123 22.51 -34.16 35.02
C GLU A 123 22.86 -35.40 35.85
N LEU A 124 23.91 -35.30 36.69
CA LEU A 124 24.31 -36.38 37.59
C LEU A 124 23.61 -36.27 38.95
N ASP A 125 23.39 -35.05 39.41
CA ASP A 125 22.69 -34.66 40.63
C ASP A 125 22.24 -33.19 40.54
N ASP A 126 21.59 -32.67 41.60
CA ASP A 126 21.02 -31.32 41.65
C ASP A 126 22.04 -30.18 41.41
N ALA A 127 23.34 -30.44 41.52
CA ALA A 127 24.38 -29.43 41.39
C ALA A 127 25.38 -29.72 40.27
N THR A 128 25.42 -30.93 39.71
CA THR A 128 26.50 -31.39 38.83
C THR A 128 25.99 -31.80 37.47
N ILE A 129 26.49 -31.11 36.45
CA ILE A 129 26.24 -31.40 35.05
C ILE A 129 27.47 -32.05 34.41
N GLU A 130 27.25 -33.12 33.69
CA GLU A 130 28.25 -33.79 32.86
C GLU A 130 28.08 -33.37 31.38
N ILE A 131 29.19 -32.96 30.76
CA ILE A 131 29.28 -32.71 29.31
C ILE A 131 30.27 -33.68 28.66
N ARG A 132 29.92 -34.15 27.46
CA ARG A 132 30.64 -35.24 26.76
C ARG A 132 31.33 -34.82 25.48
N ALA A 133 31.19 -33.57 25.09
CA ALA A 133 31.87 -32.99 23.93
C ALA A 133 32.20 -31.52 24.20
N PRO A 134 33.29 -30.98 23.63
CA PRO A 134 33.57 -29.56 23.69
C PRO A 134 32.66 -28.82 22.69
N VAL A 135 32.43 -27.53 22.93
CA VAL A 135 31.77 -26.65 21.97
C VAL A 135 32.69 -25.48 21.59
N PRO A 136 32.67 -25.01 20.32
CA PRO A 136 33.41 -23.82 19.93
C PRO A 136 32.78 -22.55 20.53
N PRO A 137 33.51 -21.43 20.61
CA PRO A 137 32.92 -20.13 20.95
C PRO A 137 31.74 -19.78 20.05
N TYR A 138 30.72 -19.11 20.60
CA TYR A 138 29.47 -18.74 19.92
C TYR A 138 28.62 -19.92 19.43
N HIS A 139 28.86 -21.13 19.94
CA HIS A 139 28.02 -22.28 19.62
C HIS A 139 26.60 -22.05 20.15
N HIS A 140 25.59 -22.15 19.26
CA HIS A 140 24.19 -21.89 19.59
C HIS A 140 23.94 -20.55 20.30
N VAL A 141 24.69 -19.52 19.92
CA VAL A 141 24.45 -18.13 20.30
C VAL A 141 24.02 -17.38 19.06
N ARG A 142 22.91 -16.65 19.16
CA ARG A 142 22.46 -15.69 18.15
C ARG A 142 23.08 -14.34 18.48
N PRO A 143 24.12 -13.88 17.76
CA PRO A 143 24.76 -12.61 18.08
C PRO A 143 23.81 -11.43 17.88
N ILE A 144 24.10 -10.32 18.57
CA ILE A 144 23.40 -9.06 18.36
C ILE A 144 23.35 -8.70 16.86
N GLY A 145 22.15 -8.39 16.39
CA GLY A 145 21.90 -7.99 15.01
C GLY A 145 22.06 -9.09 13.96
N GLU A 146 21.99 -10.36 14.36
CA GLU A 146 21.94 -11.50 13.42
C GLU A 146 20.85 -11.34 12.34
N ASP A 147 19.67 -10.84 12.71
CA ASP A 147 18.55 -10.63 11.77
C ASP A 147 18.61 -9.24 11.13
N ILE A 148 18.79 -8.20 11.97
CA ILE A 148 18.73 -6.80 11.58
C ILE A 148 19.77 -6.03 12.37
N VAL A 149 20.59 -5.24 11.70
CA VAL A 149 21.53 -4.33 12.36
C VAL A 149 20.90 -2.94 12.48
N ALA A 150 21.04 -2.28 13.63
CA ALA A 150 20.66 -0.88 13.76
C ALA A 150 21.29 -0.03 12.63
N THR A 151 20.55 0.95 12.11
CA THR A 151 20.89 1.79 10.94
C THR A 151 20.86 1.10 9.57
N GLU A 152 20.50 -0.19 9.49
CA GLU A 152 20.28 -0.88 8.23
C GLU A 152 19.01 -0.39 7.52
N LEU A 153 19.01 -0.39 6.19
CA LEU A 153 17.82 -0.10 5.38
C LEU A 153 16.88 -1.31 5.42
N ILE A 154 15.67 -1.15 5.97
CA ILE A 154 14.66 -2.20 6.00
C ILE A 154 13.80 -2.18 4.74
N LEU A 155 13.30 -1.00 4.35
CA LEU A 155 12.43 -0.85 3.19
C LEU A 155 12.79 0.41 2.39
N PRO A 156 12.72 0.37 1.04
CA PRO A 156 12.87 1.56 0.24
C PRO A 156 11.62 2.46 0.35
N LYS A 157 11.73 3.69 -0.18
CA LYS A 157 10.58 4.54 -0.48
C LYS A 157 9.72 3.90 -1.58
N ASN A 158 8.42 4.20 -1.59
CA ASN A 158 7.44 3.70 -2.56
C ASN A 158 7.22 2.18 -2.50
N HIS A 159 7.34 1.61 -1.31
CA HIS A 159 7.09 0.20 -1.04
C HIS A 159 5.70 0.00 -0.42
N VAL A 160 4.92 -0.94 -0.94
CA VAL A 160 3.61 -1.31 -0.37
C VAL A 160 3.84 -2.22 0.84
N LEU A 161 3.43 -1.77 2.02
CA LEU A 161 3.65 -2.48 3.28
C LEU A 161 2.81 -3.75 3.39
N ARG A 162 3.47 -4.91 3.38
CA ARG A 162 2.90 -6.24 3.61
C ARG A 162 3.02 -6.64 5.07
N PRO A 163 2.30 -7.69 5.54
CA PRO A 163 2.43 -8.16 6.92
C PRO A 163 3.86 -8.47 7.37
N VAL A 164 4.67 -9.08 6.50
CA VAL A 164 6.08 -9.40 6.80
C VAL A 164 6.95 -8.14 6.93
N ASP A 165 6.63 -7.09 6.16
CA ASP A 165 7.36 -5.82 6.21
C ASP A 165 7.08 -5.11 7.54
N LEU A 166 5.83 -5.18 8.03
CA LEU A 166 5.48 -4.66 9.37
C LEU A 166 6.20 -5.44 10.48
N GLY A 167 6.33 -6.75 10.35
CA GLY A 167 7.12 -7.57 11.27
C GLY A 167 8.59 -7.15 11.30
N ALA A 168 9.21 -6.94 10.13
CA ALA A 168 10.58 -6.46 10.02
C ALA A 168 10.75 -5.05 10.63
N CYS A 169 9.85 -4.11 10.35
CA CYS A 169 9.85 -2.79 10.97
C CYS A 169 9.73 -2.86 12.51
N ALA A 170 8.86 -3.73 13.02
CA ALA A 170 8.69 -3.91 14.46
C ALA A 170 9.95 -4.51 15.11
N ALA A 171 10.55 -5.54 14.49
CA ALA A 171 11.80 -6.14 14.93
C ALA A 171 12.97 -5.14 14.90
N ALA A 172 12.96 -4.23 13.92
CA ALA A 172 13.91 -3.12 13.79
C ALA A 172 13.67 -1.96 14.79
N GLY A 173 12.66 -2.09 15.67
CA GLY A 173 12.36 -1.16 16.75
C GLY A 173 11.42 0.00 16.39
N LEU A 174 10.74 -0.04 15.23
CA LEU A 174 9.83 1.03 14.82
C LEU A 174 8.43 0.84 15.41
N THR A 175 7.85 1.93 15.91
CA THR A 175 6.44 2.01 16.36
C THR A 175 5.53 2.64 15.31
N ASP A 176 6.10 3.47 14.45
CA ASP A 176 5.41 4.29 13.46
C ASP A 176 6.19 4.30 12.15
N VAL A 177 5.50 4.58 11.05
CA VAL A 177 6.11 4.66 9.72
C VAL A 177 5.54 5.84 8.94
N SER A 178 6.41 6.56 8.24
CA SER A 178 6.01 7.62 7.32
C SER A 178 5.53 7.01 6.00
N VAL A 179 4.25 7.25 5.68
CA VAL A 179 3.57 6.72 4.51
C VAL A 179 2.98 7.84 3.68
N SER A 180 2.75 7.58 2.39
CA SER A 180 1.98 8.47 1.54
C SER A 180 0.52 8.48 2.00
N ARG A 181 -0.08 9.66 2.13
CA ARG A 181 -1.52 9.81 2.36
C ARG A 181 -2.28 9.10 1.25
N LYS A 182 -3.38 8.43 1.57
CA LYS A 182 -4.25 7.84 0.55
C LYS A 182 -4.73 8.91 -0.43
N PRO A 183 -4.55 8.75 -1.75
CA PRO A 183 -5.16 9.65 -2.74
C PRO A 183 -6.67 9.69 -2.57
N VAL A 184 -7.26 10.88 -2.54
CA VAL A 184 -8.72 11.06 -2.46
C VAL A 184 -9.28 11.11 -3.87
N VAL A 185 -10.26 10.26 -4.16
CA VAL A 185 -10.94 10.20 -5.45
C VAL A 185 -12.41 10.56 -5.25
N THR A 186 -12.86 11.65 -5.85
CA THR A 186 -14.28 12.03 -5.83
C THR A 186 -14.99 11.48 -7.05
N ILE A 187 -16.02 10.67 -6.83
CA ILE A 187 -16.89 10.06 -7.83
C ILE A 187 -18.16 10.87 -7.93
N ILE A 188 -18.49 11.32 -9.15
CA ILE A 188 -19.66 12.12 -9.47
C ILE A 188 -20.53 11.30 -10.41
N PRO A 189 -21.57 10.62 -9.91
CA PRO A 189 -22.57 10.00 -10.77
C PRO A 189 -23.40 11.07 -11.47
N THR A 190 -23.61 10.95 -12.78
CA THR A 190 -24.51 11.83 -13.53
C THR A 190 -25.60 11.04 -14.22
N GLY A 191 -26.82 11.57 -14.18
CA GLY A 191 -27.98 10.97 -14.79
C GLY A 191 -29.27 11.45 -14.11
N THR A 192 -30.19 12.00 -14.88
CA THR A 192 -31.48 12.50 -14.38
C THR A 192 -32.37 11.37 -13.85
N GLU A 193 -32.14 10.15 -14.33
CA GLU A 193 -32.80 8.92 -13.92
C GLU A 193 -32.20 8.26 -12.67
N LEU A 194 -31.03 8.72 -12.22
CA LEU A 194 -30.32 8.10 -11.10
C LEU A 194 -30.98 8.41 -9.77
N VAL A 195 -31.27 7.36 -9.00
CA VAL A 195 -31.81 7.44 -7.65
C VAL A 195 -30.89 6.75 -6.64
N PRO A 196 -30.84 7.21 -5.38
CA PRO A 196 -29.98 6.61 -4.37
C PRO A 196 -30.42 5.19 -4.00
N ILE A 197 -29.47 4.39 -3.50
CA ILE A 197 -29.73 3.05 -2.97
C ILE A 197 -30.79 3.13 -1.86
N GLY A 198 -31.82 2.28 -1.96
CA GLY A 198 -32.92 2.23 -1.00
C GLY A 198 -34.10 3.16 -1.29
N ALA A 199 -34.06 3.94 -2.37
CA ALA A 199 -35.21 4.72 -2.82
C ALA A 199 -36.39 3.82 -3.27
N THR A 200 -37.61 4.33 -3.13
CA THR A 200 -38.81 3.71 -3.72
C THR A 200 -38.82 3.94 -5.23
N LEU A 201 -38.61 2.89 -6.00
CA LEU A 201 -38.45 2.97 -7.45
C LEU A 201 -39.76 3.26 -8.19
N LYS A 202 -39.67 4.13 -9.18
CA LYS A 202 -40.68 4.39 -10.20
C LYS A 202 -40.19 3.90 -11.56
N PRO A 203 -41.09 3.63 -12.53
CA PRO A 203 -40.67 3.34 -13.89
C PRO A 203 -39.80 4.47 -14.46
N GLY A 204 -38.60 4.12 -14.91
CA GLY A 204 -37.59 5.08 -15.39
C GLY A 204 -36.44 5.30 -14.41
N ASP A 205 -36.62 5.02 -13.12
CA ASP A 205 -35.55 5.17 -12.13
C ASP A 205 -34.47 4.09 -12.31
N ILE A 206 -33.21 4.50 -12.23
CA ILE A 206 -32.06 3.61 -12.17
C ILE A 206 -31.37 3.81 -10.82
N VAL A 207 -31.21 2.73 -10.05
CA VAL A 207 -30.44 2.80 -8.81
C VAL A 207 -28.98 3.08 -9.16
N GLU A 208 -28.41 4.13 -8.57
CA GLU A 208 -26.98 4.41 -8.71
C GLU A 208 -26.19 3.40 -7.87
N PHE A 209 -25.36 2.59 -8.54
CA PHE A 209 -24.50 1.59 -7.90
C PHE A 209 -23.08 1.55 -8.47
N ASN A 210 -22.80 2.25 -9.57
CA ASN A 210 -21.47 2.25 -10.17
C ASN A 210 -20.46 2.87 -9.21
N SER A 211 -20.85 3.91 -8.48
CA SER A 211 -20.01 4.53 -7.46
C SER A 211 -19.56 3.56 -6.36
N LEU A 212 -20.38 2.56 -6.02
CA LEU A 212 -20.03 1.52 -5.06
C LEU A 212 -18.94 0.58 -5.61
N ILE A 213 -19.01 0.24 -6.90
CA ILE A 213 -18.00 -0.58 -7.57
C ILE A 213 -16.68 0.21 -7.69
N ILE A 214 -16.76 1.42 -8.23
CA ILE A 214 -15.60 2.29 -8.45
C ILE A 214 -14.94 2.64 -7.12
N GLY A 215 -15.73 2.96 -6.10
CA GLY A 215 -15.21 3.27 -4.77
C GLY A 215 -14.46 2.10 -4.14
N GLY A 216 -14.99 0.87 -4.28
CA GLY A 216 -14.30 -0.34 -3.85
C GLY A 216 -12.97 -0.56 -4.57
N LEU A 217 -12.92 -0.34 -5.90
CA LEU A 217 -11.68 -0.44 -6.68
C LEU A 217 -10.64 0.61 -6.25
N VAL A 218 -11.07 1.85 -6.00
CA VAL A 218 -10.19 2.90 -5.46
C VAL A 218 -9.59 2.48 -4.13
N ASP A 219 -10.40 1.94 -3.22
CA ASP A 219 -9.94 1.51 -1.90
C ASP A 219 -8.97 0.31 -2.00
N GLU A 220 -9.22 -0.65 -2.91
CA GLU A 220 -8.32 -1.77 -3.21
C GLU A 220 -6.97 -1.31 -3.77
N TRP A 221 -6.97 -0.24 -4.58
CA TRP A 221 -5.76 0.38 -5.12
C TRP A 221 -5.04 1.30 -4.12
N GLY A 222 -5.53 1.40 -2.88
CA GLY A 222 -4.90 2.17 -1.80
C GLY A 222 -5.33 3.64 -1.72
N GLY A 223 -6.35 4.03 -2.48
CA GLY A 223 -7.01 5.33 -2.41
C GLY A 223 -8.05 5.42 -1.29
N SER A 224 -8.72 6.56 -1.27
CA SER A 224 -9.91 6.83 -0.47
C SER A 224 -10.98 7.39 -1.39
N SER A 225 -12.05 6.64 -1.60
CA SER A 225 -13.18 7.11 -2.41
C SER A 225 -14.12 8.03 -1.63
N GLN A 226 -14.72 8.99 -2.34
CA GLN A 226 -15.83 9.82 -1.88
C GLN A 226 -16.84 9.91 -3.02
N THR A 227 -18.13 9.83 -2.71
CA THR A 227 -19.19 9.85 -3.74
C THR A 227 -20.10 11.04 -3.50
N SER A 228 -20.29 11.88 -4.52
CA SER A 228 -21.30 12.93 -4.47
C SER A 228 -22.71 12.36 -4.64
N PRO A 229 -23.75 13.09 -4.22
CA PRO A 229 -25.10 12.79 -4.70
C PRO A 229 -25.14 12.78 -6.25
N PRO A 230 -26.03 11.98 -6.88
CA PRO A 230 -26.21 12.02 -8.32
C PRO A 230 -26.54 13.43 -8.80
N VAL A 231 -25.87 13.85 -9.87
CA VAL A 231 -26.07 15.14 -10.51
C VAL A 231 -26.94 14.94 -11.75
N ALA A 232 -27.97 15.77 -11.93
CA ALA A 232 -28.80 15.71 -13.13
C ALA A 232 -27.97 16.04 -14.39
N ASP A 233 -28.46 15.63 -15.56
CA ASP A 233 -27.81 15.91 -16.86
C ASP A 233 -27.97 17.38 -17.29
N ASP A 234 -27.43 18.27 -16.47
CA ASP A 234 -27.38 19.70 -16.68
C ASP A 234 -25.92 20.15 -16.68
N TYR A 235 -25.54 20.82 -17.76
CA TYR A 235 -24.18 21.24 -18.02
C TYR A 235 -23.60 22.07 -16.85
N GLU A 236 -24.34 23.05 -16.35
CA GLU A 236 -23.87 23.94 -15.27
C GLU A 236 -23.80 23.23 -13.92
N ALA A 237 -24.74 22.32 -13.65
CA ALA A 237 -24.73 21.50 -12.45
C ALA A 237 -23.51 20.57 -12.40
N ILE A 238 -23.22 19.85 -13.50
CA ILE A 238 -22.05 18.96 -13.59
C ILE A 238 -20.76 19.77 -13.55
N LYS A 239 -20.69 20.90 -14.26
CA LYS A 239 -19.52 21.80 -14.26
C LYS A 239 -19.20 22.29 -12.85
N THR A 240 -20.23 22.70 -12.10
CA THR A 240 -20.08 23.12 -10.70
C THR A 240 -19.60 21.97 -9.83
N ALA A 241 -20.16 20.77 -9.99
CA ALA A 241 -19.75 19.59 -9.22
C ALA A 241 -18.29 19.21 -9.48
N VAL A 242 -17.86 19.19 -10.75
CA VAL A 242 -16.47 18.91 -11.15
C VAL A 242 -15.52 19.97 -10.59
N SER A 243 -15.87 21.25 -10.70
CA SER A 243 -15.04 22.33 -10.16
C SER A 243 -14.85 22.22 -8.65
N ASN A 244 -15.90 21.91 -7.90
CA ASN A 244 -15.83 21.73 -6.45
C ASN A 244 -15.00 20.49 -6.08
N ALA A 245 -15.24 19.37 -6.77
CA ALA A 245 -14.50 18.14 -6.54
C ALA A 245 -12.98 18.31 -6.78
N ALA A 246 -12.59 19.08 -7.80
CA ALA A 246 -11.18 19.34 -8.09
C ALA A 246 -10.45 20.15 -6.99
N VAL A 247 -11.18 20.85 -6.12
CA VAL A 247 -10.60 21.54 -4.95
C VAL A 247 -10.36 20.57 -3.80
N GLU A 248 -11.25 19.60 -3.61
CA GLU A 248 -11.28 18.74 -2.43
C GLU A 248 -10.58 17.39 -2.61
N SER A 249 -10.30 17.00 -3.86
CA SER A 249 -9.78 15.67 -4.21
C SER A 249 -8.43 15.71 -4.93
N ASP A 250 -7.78 14.55 -4.99
CA ASP A 250 -6.58 14.32 -5.78
C ASP A 250 -6.94 13.88 -7.21
N ILE A 251 -8.08 13.21 -7.39
CA ILE A 251 -8.61 12.76 -8.68
C ILE A 251 -10.13 12.96 -8.70
N VAL A 252 -10.65 13.48 -9.82
CA VAL A 252 -12.10 13.59 -10.07
C VAL A 252 -12.51 12.52 -11.08
N LEU A 253 -13.60 11.81 -10.80
CA LEU A 253 -14.17 10.82 -11.69
C LEU A 253 -15.65 11.13 -11.91
N VAL A 254 -16.02 11.40 -13.15
CA VAL A 254 -17.42 11.59 -13.57
C VAL A 254 -17.89 10.28 -14.18
N ASN A 255 -18.91 9.67 -13.58
CA ASN A 255 -19.58 8.51 -14.17
C ASN A 255 -20.82 9.00 -14.92
N ALA A 256 -20.66 9.18 -16.24
CA ALA A 256 -21.67 9.76 -17.11
C ALA A 256 -22.17 8.72 -18.12
N GLY A 257 -23.38 8.92 -18.66
CA GLY A 257 -24.01 8.01 -19.62
C GLY A 257 -23.21 7.74 -20.89
N SER A 258 -23.76 6.94 -21.81
CA SER A 258 -23.08 6.64 -23.08
C SER A 258 -23.01 7.88 -23.98
N SER A 259 -21.82 8.44 -24.16
CA SER A 259 -21.40 9.57 -25.01
C SER A 259 -21.95 9.72 -26.43
N ALA A 260 -22.71 8.74 -26.95
CA ALA A 260 -23.48 8.93 -28.18
C ALA A 260 -24.81 9.71 -27.94
N GLY A 261 -25.15 10.02 -26.68
CA GLY A 261 -26.34 10.78 -26.30
C GLY A 261 -26.16 12.30 -26.47
N SER A 262 -27.28 13.03 -26.50
CA SER A 262 -27.30 14.51 -26.60
C SER A 262 -26.87 15.24 -25.33
N GLU A 263 -26.53 14.51 -24.26
CA GLU A 263 -26.41 15.01 -22.89
C GLU A 263 -25.09 14.58 -22.22
N ASP A 264 -24.08 14.15 -23.00
CA ASP A 264 -22.73 13.91 -22.47
C ASP A 264 -21.89 15.20 -22.52
N TYR A 265 -21.89 15.89 -21.39
CA TYR A 265 -21.19 17.16 -21.23
C TYR A 265 -19.75 17.00 -20.73
N THR A 266 -19.30 15.78 -20.43
CA THR A 266 -18.06 15.55 -19.66
C THR A 266 -16.82 16.10 -20.39
N ALA A 267 -16.69 15.80 -21.68
CA ALA A 267 -15.55 16.28 -22.48
C ALA A 267 -15.54 17.81 -22.61
N GLU A 268 -16.70 18.42 -22.83
CA GLU A 268 -16.84 19.88 -22.94
C GLU A 268 -16.53 20.56 -21.59
N ILE A 269 -17.01 20.01 -20.48
CA ILE A 269 -16.73 20.53 -19.13
C ILE A 269 -15.24 20.44 -18.79
N VAL A 270 -14.58 19.33 -19.12
CA VAL A 270 -13.13 19.18 -18.90
C VAL A 270 -12.35 20.18 -19.75
N ALA A 271 -12.74 20.38 -21.01
CA ALA A 271 -12.12 21.38 -21.87
C ALA A 271 -12.35 22.83 -21.38
N ASP A 272 -13.50 23.10 -20.77
CA ASP A 272 -13.84 24.42 -20.25
C ASP A 272 -13.15 24.76 -18.93
N LEU A 273 -13.00 23.78 -18.04
CA LEU A 273 -12.40 23.95 -16.71
C LEU A 273 -10.89 23.67 -16.68
N GLY A 274 -10.32 23.17 -17.79
CA GLY A 274 -8.91 22.85 -17.86
C GLY A 274 -8.50 22.34 -19.24
N GLU A 275 -7.87 21.18 -19.28
CA GLU A 275 -7.25 20.63 -20.49
C GLU A 275 -7.78 19.22 -20.77
N LEU A 276 -8.33 19.02 -21.96
CA LEU A 276 -8.81 17.72 -22.43
C LEU A 276 -7.70 16.97 -23.18
N ALA A 277 -7.33 15.79 -22.70
CA ALA A 277 -6.28 14.94 -23.29
C ALA A 277 -6.85 13.95 -24.32
N VAL A 278 -7.93 13.29 -23.92
CA VAL A 278 -8.54 12.17 -24.64
C VAL A 278 -10.05 12.28 -24.53
N HIS A 279 -10.75 12.08 -25.64
CA HIS A 279 -12.19 11.90 -25.67
C HIS A 279 -12.52 10.86 -26.75
N GLY A 280 -12.67 9.61 -26.32
CA GLY A 280 -12.72 8.44 -27.17
C GLY A 280 -11.46 7.58 -27.09
N VAL A 281 -11.63 6.28 -26.87
CA VAL A 281 -10.58 5.26 -26.90
C VAL A 281 -11.11 4.05 -27.67
N ALA A 282 -10.27 3.46 -28.50
CA ALA A 282 -10.57 2.31 -29.37
C ALA A 282 -10.69 0.99 -28.59
N ILE A 283 -11.54 0.97 -27.56
CA ILE A 283 -11.87 -0.19 -26.72
C ILE A 283 -13.37 -0.49 -26.75
N ARG A 284 -13.73 -1.74 -26.46
CA ARG A 284 -15.12 -2.16 -26.37
C ARG A 284 -15.31 -3.20 -25.26
N PRO A 285 -16.23 -2.99 -24.30
CA PRO A 285 -16.95 -1.72 -24.02
C PRO A 285 -15.99 -0.62 -23.55
N GLY A 286 -16.49 0.59 -23.26
CA GLY A 286 -15.63 1.68 -22.74
C GLY A 286 -15.21 2.76 -23.74
N HIS A 287 -15.69 2.72 -25.00
CA HIS A 287 -15.23 3.65 -26.04
C HIS A 287 -15.19 5.13 -25.63
N PRO A 288 -16.20 5.70 -24.94
CA PRO A 288 -16.21 7.14 -24.74
C PRO A 288 -15.55 7.62 -23.45
N VAL A 289 -14.42 7.03 -23.09
CA VAL A 289 -13.62 7.53 -21.97
C VAL A 289 -13.13 8.95 -22.29
N VAL A 290 -13.22 9.81 -21.29
CA VAL A 290 -12.68 11.18 -21.27
C VAL A 290 -11.52 11.21 -20.28
N LEU A 291 -10.35 11.69 -20.70
CA LEU A 291 -9.21 11.91 -19.82
C LEU A 291 -8.76 13.36 -19.97
N GLY A 292 -8.50 14.02 -18.85
CA GLY A 292 -7.98 15.38 -18.86
C GLY A 292 -7.60 15.86 -17.46
N VAL A 293 -7.38 17.15 -17.36
CA VAL A 293 -6.91 17.81 -16.15
C VAL A 293 -7.79 19.03 -15.90
N VAL A 294 -8.37 19.12 -14.70
CA VAL A 294 -9.15 20.28 -14.25
C VAL A 294 -8.50 20.85 -13.01
N ASN A 295 -8.20 22.16 -13.00
CA ASN A 295 -7.54 22.84 -11.88
C ASN A 295 -6.28 22.10 -11.34
N GLY A 296 -5.50 21.48 -12.24
CA GLY A 296 -4.32 20.71 -11.86
C GLY A 296 -4.63 19.36 -11.20
N LYS A 297 -5.83 18.79 -11.41
CA LYS A 297 -6.22 17.47 -10.95
C LYS A 297 -6.58 16.55 -12.11
N PRO A 298 -6.07 15.30 -12.15
CA PRO A 298 -6.57 14.26 -13.04
C PRO A 298 -8.10 14.18 -12.97
N THR A 299 -8.75 14.28 -14.12
CA THR A 299 -10.21 14.21 -14.25
C THR A 299 -10.57 13.20 -15.32
N LEU A 300 -11.36 12.20 -14.95
CA LEU A 300 -11.74 11.08 -15.80
C LEU A 300 -13.26 11.07 -15.99
N GLY A 301 -13.72 10.98 -17.24
CA GLY A 301 -15.09 10.63 -17.58
C GLY A 301 -15.15 9.17 -17.98
N ILE A 302 -15.94 8.38 -17.26
CA ILE A 302 -16.13 6.96 -17.57
C ILE A 302 -17.60 6.66 -17.88
N PRO A 303 -17.89 5.66 -18.74
CA PRO A 303 -19.25 5.40 -19.18
C PRO A 303 -20.11 4.79 -18.07
N GLY A 304 -21.40 5.13 -18.09
CA GLY A 304 -22.38 4.71 -17.08
C GLY A 304 -22.84 3.26 -17.25
N TYR A 305 -22.53 2.61 -18.38
CA TYR A 305 -22.85 1.20 -18.56
C TYR A 305 -21.87 0.33 -17.75
N PRO A 306 -22.33 -0.43 -16.73
CA PRO A 306 -21.47 -0.96 -15.66
C PRO A 306 -20.29 -1.85 -16.05
N VAL A 307 -20.36 -2.50 -17.22
CA VAL A 307 -19.28 -3.37 -17.72
C VAL A 307 -18.18 -2.56 -18.43
N SER A 308 -18.50 -1.34 -18.85
CA SER A 308 -17.59 -0.41 -19.54
C SER A 308 -16.62 0.23 -18.58
#